data_AF-A0A7C0UU99-F1
#
_entry.id   AF-A0A7C0UU99-F1
#
_cell.length_a   1.000
_cell.length_b   1.000
_cell.length_c   1.000
_cell.angle_alpha   90.00
_cell.angle_beta   90.00
_cell.angle_gamma   90.00
#
_symmetry.space_group_name_H-M   'P 1'
#
loop_
_entity.id
_entity.type
_entity.pdbx_description
1 polymer ?
#
loop_
_entity_poly.entity_id
_entity_poly.type
_entity_poly.pdbx_seq_one_letter_code
_entity_poly.pdbx_strand_id
1 'polypeptide(L)'
;MIETGIPKLDEYLGGGIPEGKSLLFSISPEVEESNIGIHALHHNLEKGKTCVYVVSKSSPKQIEQSFREFGWDLKKYGEQLHVV
;
A
#
# COMPACT_ATOMS: atom_id res chain seq x y z
N MET A 1 -8.17 8.50 -11.26
CA MET A 1 -8.52 7.43 -10.30
C MET A 1 -7.23 6.78 -9.80
N ILE A 2 -7.18 6.40 -8.53
CA ILE A 2 -6.03 5.76 -7.89
C ILE A 2 -6.39 4.31 -7.56
N GLU A 3 -5.92 3.37 -8.37
CA GLU A 3 -6.10 1.95 -8.11
C GLU A 3 -5.35 1.51 -6.85
N THR A 4 -5.94 0.53 -6.16
CA THR A 4 -5.41 -0.10 -4.96
C THR A 4 -4.46 -1.26 -5.27
N GLY A 5 -4.37 -1.71 -6.53
CA GLY A 5 -3.56 -2.87 -6.89
C GLY A 5 -4.14 -4.21 -6.42
N ILE A 6 -5.37 -4.19 -5.90
CA ILE A 6 -6.14 -5.36 -5.50
C ILE A 6 -7.27 -5.49 -6.52
N PRO A 7 -7.16 -6.36 -7.53
CA PRO A 7 -8.04 -6.33 -8.70
C PRO A 7 -9.53 -6.39 -8.36
N LYS A 8 -9.91 -7.25 -7.40
CA LYS A 8 -11.31 -7.39 -7.00
C LYS A 8 -11.84 -6.17 -6.24
N LEU A 9 -10.99 -5.51 -5.46
CA LEU A 9 -11.36 -4.27 -4.77
C LEU A 9 -11.50 -3.12 -5.76
N ASP A 10 -10.57 -3.00 -6.72
CA ASP A 10 -10.64 -1.99 -7.76
C ASP A 10 -11.89 -2.14 -8.63
N GLU A 11 -12.32 -3.38 -8.93
CA GLU A 11 -13.61 -3.67 -9.57
C GLU A 11 -14.78 -3.14 -8.73
N TYR A 12 -14.83 -3.45 -7.43
CA TYR A 12 -15.89 -2.97 -6.54
C TYR A 12 -15.89 -1.46 -6.34
N LEU A 13 -14.73 -0.81 -6.43
CA LEU A 13 -14.60 0.64 -6.35
C LEU A 13 -14.84 1.35 -7.69
N GLY A 14 -15.06 0.60 -8.80
CA GLY A 14 -15.27 1.18 -10.12
C GLY A 14 -13.99 1.78 -10.73
N GLY A 15 -12.83 1.17 -10.49
CA GLY A 15 -11.52 1.62 -10.98
C GLY A 15 -10.63 2.27 -9.91
N GLY A 16 -10.93 2.06 -8.63
CA GLY A 16 -10.13 2.53 -7.50
C GLY A 16 -10.68 3.76 -6.78
N ILE A 17 -9.81 4.50 -6.10
CA ILE A 17 -10.17 5.64 -5.26
C ILE A 17 -10.20 6.92 -6.12
N PRO A 18 -11.27 7.75 -6.04
CA PRO A 18 -11.27 9.05 -6.71
C PRO A 18 -10.16 9.98 -6.21
N GLU A 19 -9.60 10.77 -7.12
CA GLU A 19 -8.54 11.72 -6.77
C GLU A 19 -9.04 12.77 -5.77
N GLY A 20 -8.20 13.10 -4.79
CA GLY A 20 -8.55 14.02 -3.71
C GLY A 20 -9.55 13.46 -2.68
N LYS A 21 -9.85 12.15 -2.73
CA LYS A 21 -10.67 11.45 -1.73
C LYS A 21 -9.83 10.51 -0.88
N SER A 22 -10.35 10.17 0.29
CA SER A 22 -9.77 9.21 1.22
C SER A 22 -10.64 7.96 1.29
N LEU A 23 -10.02 6.81 1.50
CA LEU A 23 -10.68 5.53 1.74
C LEU A 23 -10.33 5.05 3.14
N LEU A 24 -11.35 4.60 3.88
CA LEU A 24 -11.20 4.00 5.21
C LEU A 24 -11.60 2.53 5.14
N PHE A 25 -10.73 1.65 5.62
CA PHE A 25 -11.03 0.23 5.80
C PHE A 25 -11.45 0.00 7.25
N SER A 26 -12.69 -0.45 7.46
CA SER A 26 -13.15 -0.98 8.73
C SER A 26 -13.05 -2.50 8.67
N ILE A 27 -12.15 -3.07 9.44
CA ILE A 27 -11.86 -4.50 9.45
C ILE A 27 -11.92 -5.04 10.87
N SER A 28 -12.20 -6.33 10.99
CA SER A 28 -12.08 -7.01 12.28
C SER A 28 -10.60 -7.20 12.63
N PRO A 29 -10.23 -7.19 13.93
CA PRO A 29 -8.82 -7.30 14.36
C PRO A 29 -8.08 -8.55 13.85
N GLU A 30 -8.81 -9.59 13.48
CA GLU A 30 -8.28 -10.86 12.96
C GLU A 30 -7.80 -10.75 11.50
N VAL A 31 -8.12 -9.66 10.80
CA VAL A 31 -7.73 -9.42 9.41
C VAL A 31 -6.42 -8.64 9.36
N GLU A 32 -5.49 -9.08 8.51
CA GLU A 32 -4.21 -8.38 8.34
C GLU A 32 -4.36 -7.10 7.50
N GLU A 33 -4.62 -5.99 8.20
CA GLU A 33 -4.77 -4.63 7.69
C GLU A 33 -3.61 -4.18 6.81
N SER A 34 -2.40 -4.56 7.21
CA SER A 34 -1.14 -4.16 6.59
C SER A 34 -1.06 -4.61 5.14
N ASN A 35 -1.64 -5.76 4.80
CA ASN A 35 -1.56 -6.30 3.44
C ASN A 35 -2.30 -5.40 2.45
N ILE A 36 -3.45 -4.82 2.84
CA ILE A 36 -4.16 -3.87 1.97
C ILE A 36 -3.29 -2.64 1.69
N GLY A 37 -2.65 -2.10 2.73
CA GLY A 37 -1.76 -0.93 2.61
C GLY A 37 -0.54 -1.20 1.73
N ILE A 38 0.14 -2.33 1.96
CA ILE A 38 1.36 -2.71 1.23
C ILE A 38 1.07 -2.95 -0.26
N HIS A 39 -0.03 -3.63 -0.60
CA HIS A 39 -0.41 -3.85 -2.00
C HIS A 39 -0.73 -2.53 -2.72
N ALA A 40 -1.50 -1.64 -2.08
CA ALA A 40 -1.80 -0.32 -2.63
C ALA A 40 -0.55 0.54 -2.79
N LEU A 41 0.35 0.47 -1.82
CA LEU A 41 1.63 1.18 -1.87
C LEU A 41 2.49 0.67 -3.02
N HIS A 42 2.68 -0.65 -3.13
CA HIS A 42 3.49 -1.27 -4.17
C HIS A 42 2.99 -0.93 -5.57
N HIS A 43 1.69 -1.12 -5.82
CA HIS A 43 1.09 -0.86 -7.13
C HIS A 43 1.28 0.59 -7.58
N ASN A 44 1.13 1.55 -6.66
CA ASN A 44 1.31 2.96 -6.99
C ASN A 44 2.79 3.34 -7.15
N LEU A 45 3.70 2.72 -6.41
CA LEU A 45 5.14 2.85 -6.61
C LEU A 45 5.58 2.29 -7.98
N GLU A 46 5.03 1.15 -8.42
CA GLU A 46 5.31 0.60 -9.76
C GLU A 46 4.82 1.50 -10.90
N LYS A 47 3.77 2.30 -10.65
CA LYS A 47 3.30 3.35 -11.56
C LYS A 47 4.12 4.65 -11.47
N GLY A 48 5.22 4.67 -10.72
CA GLY A 48 6.13 5.81 -10.59
C GLY A 48 5.60 6.94 -9.70
N LYS A 49 4.64 6.66 -8.81
CA LYS A 49 4.14 7.67 -7.86
C LYS A 49 5.01 7.74 -6.61
N THR A 50 5.12 8.94 -6.05
CA THR A 50 5.68 9.14 -4.71
C THR A 50 4.63 8.77 -3.66
N CYS A 51 5.02 7.93 -2.72
CA CYS A 51 4.14 7.40 -1.69
C CYS A 51 4.73 7.59 -0.29
N VAL A 52 3.85 7.80 0.69
CA VAL A 52 4.19 7.82 2.12
C VAL A 52 3.42 6.71 2.80
N TYR A 53 4.11 5.90 3.59
CA TYR A 53 3.52 4.82 4.38
C TYR A 53 3.73 5.09 5.86
N VAL A 54 2.64 5.40 6.57
CA VAL A 54 2.67 5.76 7.99
C VAL A 54 2.12 4.60 8.81
N VAL A 55 2.93 4.05 9.72
CA VAL A 55 2.57 2.88 10.53
C VAL A 55 2.96 3.07 11.99
N SER A 56 2.05 2.74 12.91
CA SER A 56 2.31 2.93 14.35
C SER A 56 2.87 1.69 15.06
N LYS A 57 2.66 0.49 14.51
CA LYS A 57 2.98 -0.79 15.18
C LYS A 57 4.23 -1.48 14.66
N SER A 58 4.77 -1.04 13.52
CA SER A 58 5.84 -1.76 12.81
C SER A 58 7.00 -0.83 12.52
N SER A 59 8.22 -1.30 12.77
CA SER A 59 9.44 -0.59 12.38
C SER A 59 9.66 -0.65 10.85
N PRO A 60 10.41 0.30 10.26
CA PRO A 60 10.73 0.27 8.83
C PRO A 60 11.34 -1.04 8.35
N LYS A 61 12.17 -1.70 9.19
CA LYS A 61 12.75 -3.02 8.88
C LYS A 61 11.69 -4.12 8.76
N GLN A 62 10.65 -4.08 9.60
CA GLN A 62 9.55 -5.05 9.52
C GLN A 62 8.74 -4.82 8.25
N ILE A 63 8.50 -3.56 7.87
CA ILE A 63 7.84 -3.24 6.61
C ILE A 63 8.66 -3.76 5.41
N GLU A 64 9.97 -3.49 5.37
CA GLU A 64 10.85 -4.04 4.33
C GLU A 64 10.77 -5.57 4.25
N GLN A 65 10.69 -6.25 5.40
CA GLN A 65 10.56 -7.70 5.43
C GLN A 65 9.21 -8.17 4.87
N SER A 66 8.10 -7.52 5.20
CA SER A 66 6.78 -7.85 4.64
C SER A 66 6.73 -7.67 3.12
N PHE A 67 7.36 -6.62 2.57
CA PHE A 67 7.47 -6.48 1.11
C PHE A 67 8.30 -7.60 0.47
N ARG A 68 9.39 -8.01 1.13
CA ARG A 68 10.25 -9.11 0.65
C ARG A 68 9.52 -10.46 0.62
N GLU A 69 8.55 -10.69 1.49
CA GLU A 69 7.72 -11.91 1.49
C GLU A 69 6.90 -12.05 0.19
N PHE A 70 6.54 -10.93 -0.43
CA PHE A 70 5.91 -10.88 -1.75
C PHE A 70 6.92 -10.78 -2.92
N GLY A 71 8.23 -10.84 -2.64
CA GLY A 71 9.28 -10.70 -3.64
C GLY A 71 9.53 -9.25 -4.09
N TRP A 72 9.06 -8.25 -3.34
CA TRP A 72 9.21 -6.84 -3.67
C TRP A 72 10.40 -6.21 -2.95
N ASP A 73 11.32 -5.63 -3.71
CA ASP A 73 12.43 -4.85 -3.14
C ASP A 73 12.05 -3.37 -3.07
N LEU A 74 11.82 -2.87 -1.85
CA LEU A 74 11.53 -1.46 -1.60
C LEU A 74 12.71 -0.53 -1.91
N LYS A 75 13.96 -1.04 -1.83
CA LYS A 75 15.16 -0.20 -1.96
C LYS A 75 15.28 0.43 -3.34
N LYS A 76 14.65 -0.17 -4.36
CA LYS A 76 14.62 0.36 -5.73
C LYS A 76 13.87 1.68 -5.86
N TYR A 77 12.99 2.02 -4.89
CA TYR A 77 12.16 3.22 -4.96
C TYR A 77 12.84 4.48 -4.39
N GLY A 78 13.91 4.35 -3.60
CA GLY A 78 14.69 5.49 -3.10
C GLY A 78 13.82 6.60 -2.49
N GLU A 79 13.92 7.82 -3.01
CA GLU A 79 13.16 8.98 -2.55
C GLU A 79 11.65 8.94 -2.89
N GLN A 80 11.20 8.00 -3.73
CA GLN A 80 9.77 7.85 -4.04
C GLN A 80 8.98 7.23 -2.89
N LEU A 81 9.64 6.59 -1.93
CA LEU A 81 8.98 5.99 -0.77
C LEU A 81 9.53 6.59 0.53
N HIS A 82 8.62 7.11 1.35
CA HIS A 82 8.92 7.47 2.73
C HIS A 82 8.11 6.61 3.71
N VAL A 83 8.79 5.93 4.64
CA VAL A 83 8.14 5.13 5.69
C VAL A 83 8.29 5.86 7.02
N VAL A 84 7.16 6.12 7.68
CA VAL A 84 7.05 6.85 8.96
C VAL A 84 6.56 5.91 10.04
#